data_AF-A0A964VUX2-F1
#
_entry.id   AF-A0A964VUX2-F1
#
_cell.length_a   1.000
_cell.length_b   1.000
_cell.length_c   1.000
_cell.angle_alpha   90.00
_cell.angle_beta   90.00
_cell.angle_gamma   90.00
#
_symmetry.space_group_name_H-M   'P 1'
#
loop_
_entity.id
_entity.type
_entity.pdbx_description
1 polymer ?
#
loop_
_entity_poly.entity_id
_entity_poly.type
_entity_poly.pdbx_seq_one_letter_code
_entity_poly.pdbx_strand_id
1 'polypeptide(L)'
;MSLSEVPRTPKWPYLLADVVLVATAAAVAWKAAPMWTWREMALVGGLTGLGAWIFIQPFQKDHEAAVKLFEQVNLASAAEKLSSLDKTAQQIAAATAQWQDIQSISTKTVNAAGNIASQIAAEAKGFSEFLTRANDGEKATLRLEIEKLRRGEKDSLQVVIHLMDHCFALFQAATASGQPQLIQQIGNYRNACIDATRRVGILPYEAQAGEPFDSERHEIADGSEPPQGATVDRTIAWGYTFQGVGIRRIQVAIAARETAATQS
;
A
#
# COMPACT_ATOMS: atom_id res chain seq x y z
N MET A 1 21.27 56.42 23.29
CA MET A 1 22.12 57.37 22.57
C MET A 1 21.96 58.71 23.29
N SER A 2 22.97 59.15 24.04
CA SER A 2 22.90 60.32 24.90
C SER A 2 22.68 61.59 24.06
N LEU A 3 21.63 62.34 24.35
CA LEU A 3 21.36 63.66 23.78
C LEU A 3 22.55 64.56 24.11
N SER A 4 23.48 64.71 23.17
CA SER A 4 24.56 65.68 23.27
C SER A 4 23.92 67.07 23.24
N GLU A 5 23.81 67.66 24.43
CA GLU A 5 23.28 68.99 24.66
C GLU A 5 24.00 69.99 23.75
N VAL A 6 23.22 70.79 23.00
CA VAL A 6 23.75 71.76 22.03
C VAL A 6 24.78 72.64 22.75
N PRO A 7 26.03 72.78 22.25
CA PRO A 7 27.03 73.63 22.88
C PRO A 7 26.52 75.07 22.88
N ARG A 8 26.01 75.53 24.03
CA ARG A 8 25.50 76.90 24.16
C ARG A 8 26.67 77.85 24.08
N THR A 9 26.62 78.76 23.13
CA THR A 9 27.62 79.82 23.05
C THR A 9 27.56 80.65 24.35
N PRO A 10 28.70 80.89 25.03
CA PRO A 10 28.69 81.73 26.22
C PRO A 10 28.22 83.13 25.82
N LYS A 11 27.08 83.56 26.38
CA LYS A 11 26.39 84.82 26.00
C LYS A 11 26.97 86.06 26.68
N TRP A 12 27.65 85.85 27.80
CA TRP A 12 28.30 86.89 28.61
C TRP A 12 29.29 87.80 27.86
N PRO A 13 30.19 87.32 26.97
CA PRO A 13 31.09 88.21 26.22
C PRO A 13 30.36 89.17 25.28
N TYR A 14 29.27 88.73 24.65
CA TYR A 14 28.44 89.56 23.77
C TYR A 14 27.64 90.60 24.56
N LEU A 15 27.11 90.19 25.71
CA LEU A 15 26.41 91.08 26.63
C LEU A 15 27.35 92.14 27.25
N LEU A 16 28.58 91.75 27.59
CA LEU A 16 29.62 92.68 28.05
C LEU A 16 29.99 93.69 26.97
N ALA A 17 30.17 93.24 25.72
CA ALA A 17 30.49 94.12 24.61
C ALA A 17 29.38 95.15 24.33
N ASP A 18 28.11 94.73 24.38
CA ASP A 18 26.96 95.62 24.22
C ASP A 18 26.85 96.65 25.37
N VAL A 19 26.98 96.20 26.63
CA VAL A 19 26.98 97.08 27.81
C VAL A 19 28.10 98.13 27.72
N VAL A 20 29.30 97.73 27.28
CA VAL A 20 30.42 98.67 27.06
C VAL A 20 30.07 99.68 25.96
N LEU A 21 29.53 99.25 24.83
CA LEU A 21 29.15 100.15 23.74
C LEU A 21 28.06 101.15 24.15
N VAL A 22 27.02 100.70 24.85
CA VAL A 22 25.94 101.55 25.37
C VAL A 22 26.46 102.53 26.43
N ALA A 23 27.31 102.08 27.35
CA ALA A 23 27.94 102.95 28.34
C ALA A 23 28.83 104.02 27.68
N THR A 24 29.54 103.66 26.61
CA THR A 24 30.36 104.60 25.84
C THR A 24 29.47 105.63 25.11
N ALA A 25 28.35 105.19 24.55
CA ALA A 25 27.37 106.07 23.91
C ALA A 25 26.72 107.06 24.92
N ALA A 26 26.35 106.58 26.11
CA ALA A 26 25.81 107.42 27.18
C ALA A 26 26.83 108.46 27.67
N ALA A 27 28.12 108.07 27.79
CA ALA A 27 29.19 108.98 28.17
C ALA A 27 29.42 110.09 27.13
N VAL A 28 29.30 109.78 25.83
CA VAL A 28 29.35 110.77 24.75
C VAL A 28 28.15 111.72 24.81
N ALA A 29 26.94 111.19 25.05
CA ALA A 29 25.73 111.99 25.15
C ALA A 29 25.76 112.97 26.35
N TRP A 30 26.31 112.57 27.50
CA TRP A 30 26.43 113.44 28.67
C TRP A 30 27.43 114.58 28.53
N LYS A 31 28.44 114.45 27.67
CA LYS A 31 29.47 115.48 27.46
C LYS A 31 29.14 116.49 26.37
N ALA A 32 28.08 116.27 25.60
CA ALA A 32 27.69 117.16 24.51
C ALA A 32 27.03 118.45 25.05
N ALA A 33 27.42 119.61 24.50
CA ALA A 33 26.86 120.93 24.85
C ALA A 33 25.42 121.11 24.29
N PRO A 34 24.66 122.17 24.66
CA PRO A 34 23.22 122.29 24.37
C PRO A 34 22.83 122.33 22.88
N MET A 35 23.79 122.42 21.96
CA MET A 35 23.59 122.39 20.51
C MET A 35 24.25 121.14 19.94
N TRP A 36 23.48 120.08 19.74
CA TRP A 36 23.97 118.82 19.21
C TRP A 36 24.48 118.96 17.77
N THR A 37 25.70 118.50 17.50
CA THR A 37 26.23 118.42 16.13
C THR A 37 25.89 117.08 15.49
N TRP A 38 25.71 117.06 14.16
CA TRP A 38 25.39 115.85 13.38
C TRP A 38 26.36 114.68 13.63
N ARG A 39 27.63 114.97 13.94
CA ARG A 39 28.66 113.96 14.25
C ARG A 39 28.37 113.20 15.54
N GLU A 40 27.81 113.85 16.57
CA GLU A 40 27.52 113.22 17.86
C GLU A 40 26.30 112.29 17.75
N MET A 41 25.27 112.71 17.01
CA MET A 41 24.11 111.87 16.68
C MET A 41 24.51 110.62 15.89
N ALA A 42 25.39 110.77 14.90
CA ALA A 42 25.88 109.64 14.11
C ALA A 42 26.70 108.64 14.96
N LEU A 43 27.48 109.13 15.91
CA LEU A 43 28.34 108.29 16.75
C LEU A 43 27.54 107.51 17.81
N VAL A 44 26.60 108.17 18.49
CA VAL A 44 25.70 107.52 19.46
C VAL A 44 24.78 106.50 18.77
N GLY A 45 24.21 106.86 17.61
CA GLY A 45 23.41 105.94 16.79
C GLY A 45 24.22 104.73 16.29
N GLY A 46 25.46 104.96 15.84
CA GLY A 46 26.36 103.90 15.39
C GLY A 46 26.76 102.93 16.50
N LEU A 47 27.12 103.44 17.69
CA LEU A 47 27.49 102.60 18.84
C LEU A 47 26.32 101.74 19.34
N THR A 48 25.12 102.33 19.43
CA THR A 48 23.92 101.61 19.90
C THR A 48 23.48 100.56 18.86
N GLY A 49 23.58 100.88 17.57
CA GLY A 49 23.30 99.92 16.49
C GLY A 49 24.29 98.75 16.44
N LEU A 50 25.58 99.00 16.64
CA LEU A 50 26.59 97.95 16.74
C LEU A 50 26.43 97.08 17.99
N GLY A 51 26.03 97.68 19.12
CA GLY A 51 25.71 96.94 20.34
C GLY A 51 24.56 95.96 20.12
N ALA A 52 23.43 96.44 19.60
CA ALA A 52 22.29 95.59 19.25
C ALA A 52 22.64 94.51 18.22
N TRP A 53 23.50 94.83 17.23
CA TRP A 53 23.98 93.85 16.26
C TRP A 53 24.82 92.74 16.91
N ILE A 54 25.75 93.10 17.80
CA ILE A 54 26.59 92.15 18.55
C ILE A 54 25.75 91.29 19.49
N PHE A 55 24.70 91.85 20.09
CA PHE A 55 23.79 91.15 20.99
C PHE A 55 22.97 90.04 20.30
N ILE A 56 22.63 90.21 19.02
CA ILE A 56 21.81 89.25 18.25
C ILE A 56 22.63 88.03 17.78
N GLN A 57 23.93 88.20 17.53
CA GLN A 57 24.83 87.15 17.02
C GLN A 57 24.79 85.79 17.76
N PRO A 58 24.81 85.71 19.11
CA PRO A 58 24.76 84.41 19.81
C PRO A 58 23.44 83.66 19.58
N PHE A 59 22.32 84.36 19.42
CA PHE A 59 21.02 83.71 19.18
C PHE A 59 20.93 83.08 17.79
N GLN A 60 21.49 83.73 16.76
CA GLN A 60 21.56 83.15 15.42
C GLN A 60 22.40 81.86 15.40
N LYS A 61 23.56 81.87 16.07
CA LYS A 61 24.43 80.68 16.18
C LYS A 61 23.78 79.53 16.95
N ASP A 62 23.07 79.82 18.05
CA ASP A 62 22.33 78.81 18.81
C ASP A 62 21.20 78.20 17.94
N HIS A 63 20.48 79.00 17.13
CA HIS A 63 19.46 78.50 16.20
C HIS A 63 20.06 77.67 15.06
N GLU A 64 21.15 78.10 14.43
CA GLU A 64 21.84 77.33 13.40
C GLU A 64 22.35 75.99 13.93
N ALA A 65 22.88 75.96 15.15
CA ALA A 65 23.31 74.72 15.80
C ALA A 65 22.15 73.78 16.10
N ALA A 66 21.01 74.31 16.56
CA ALA A 66 19.80 73.53 16.81
C ALA A 66 19.20 72.96 15.51
N VAL A 67 19.17 73.75 14.43
CA VAL A 67 18.69 73.32 13.11
C VAL A 67 19.59 72.21 12.55
N LYS A 68 20.92 72.37 12.59
CA LYS A 68 21.87 71.35 12.13
C LYS A 68 21.74 70.04 12.92
N LEU A 69 21.52 70.10 14.22
CA LEU A 69 21.30 68.89 15.04
C LEU A 69 19.99 68.20 14.66
N PHE A 70 18.91 68.96 14.46
CA PHE A 70 17.62 68.41 14.05
C PHE A 70 17.70 67.75 12.67
N GLU A 71 18.37 68.40 11.70
CA GLU A 71 18.65 67.84 10.38
C GLU A 71 19.44 66.53 10.48
N GLN A 72 20.50 66.49 11.29
CA GLN A 72 21.30 65.28 11.49
C GLN A 72 20.50 64.15 12.13
N VAL A 73 19.69 64.43 13.14
CA VAL A 73 18.82 63.43 13.79
C VAL A 73 17.77 62.90 12.82
N ASN A 74 17.16 63.77 12.02
CA ASN A 74 16.18 63.37 11.03
C ASN A 74 16.81 62.54 9.89
N LEU A 75 18.00 62.93 9.42
CA LEU A 75 18.76 62.18 8.43
C LEU A 75 19.22 60.82 8.98
N ALA A 76 19.68 60.75 10.22
CA ALA A 76 20.06 59.50 10.88
C ALA A 76 18.86 58.56 11.03
N SER A 77 17.71 59.08 11.47
CA SER A 77 16.47 58.30 11.57
C SER A 77 15.96 57.82 10.21
N ALA A 78 16.05 58.66 9.17
CA ALA A 78 15.69 58.29 7.81
C ALA A 78 16.63 57.20 7.27
N ALA A 79 17.94 57.30 7.52
CA ALA A 79 18.92 56.30 7.13
C ALA A 79 18.71 54.96 7.85
N GLU A 80 18.39 54.98 9.15
CA GLU A 80 18.07 53.78 9.92
C GLU A 80 16.80 53.09 9.39
N LYS A 81 15.75 53.87 9.10
CA LYS A 81 14.53 53.35 8.45
C LYS A 81 14.83 52.74 7.08
N LEU A 82 15.63 53.41 6.25
CA LEU A 82 16.03 52.89 4.94
C LEU A 82 16.80 51.55 5.07
N SER A 83 17.74 51.46 6.02
CA SER A 83 18.48 50.22 6.30
C SER A 83 17.57 49.09 6.79
N SER A 84 16.57 49.40 7.62
CA SER A 84 15.60 48.41 8.09
C SER A 84 14.68 47.90 6.97
N LEU A 85 14.27 48.79 6.04
CA LEU A 85 13.50 48.42 4.87
C LEU A 85 14.30 47.55 3.91
N ASP A 86 15.58 47.87 3.68
CA ASP A 86 16.49 47.05 2.87
C ASP A 86 16.66 45.64 3.46
N LYS A 87 16.88 45.54 4.78
CA LYS A 87 16.92 44.24 5.48
C LYS A 87 15.61 43.46 5.32
N THR A 88 14.47 44.13 5.43
CA THR A 88 13.15 43.49 5.27
C THR A 88 12.96 43.02 3.83
N ALA A 89 13.35 43.82 2.85
CA ALA A 89 13.29 43.44 1.43
C ALA A 89 14.19 42.24 1.13
N GLN A 90 15.40 42.19 1.69
CA GLN A 90 16.31 41.04 1.58
C GLN A 90 15.72 39.78 2.21
N GLN A 91 15.09 39.89 3.39
CA GLN A 91 14.42 38.77 4.03
C GLN A 91 13.23 38.26 3.21
N ILE A 92 12.41 39.17 2.64
CA ILE A 92 11.31 38.80 1.75
C ILE A 92 11.85 38.10 0.49
N ALA A 93 12.92 38.60 -0.10
CA ALA A 93 13.54 37.98 -1.27
C ALA A 93 14.06 36.57 -0.95
N ALA A 94 14.73 36.40 0.19
CA ALA A 94 15.22 35.10 0.65
C ALA A 94 14.08 34.11 0.94
N ALA A 95 13.03 34.55 1.64
CA ALA A 95 11.85 33.73 1.92
C ALA A 95 11.12 33.34 0.63
N THR A 96 11.05 34.24 -0.35
CA THR A 96 10.44 33.97 -1.66
C THR A 96 11.25 32.93 -2.44
N ALA A 97 12.58 33.02 -2.42
CA ALA A 97 13.44 32.00 -3.04
C ALA A 97 13.25 30.62 -2.39
N GLN A 98 13.25 30.56 -1.05
CA GLN A 98 12.98 29.31 -0.32
C GLN A 98 11.58 28.74 -0.62
N TRP A 99 10.57 29.60 -0.77
CA TRP A 99 9.23 29.16 -1.14
C TRP A 99 9.19 28.53 -2.54
N GLN A 100 9.90 29.11 -3.51
CA GLN A 100 10.03 28.53 -4.86
C GLN A 100 10.73 27.18 -4.83
N ASP A 101 11.77 27.02 -4.01
CA ASP A 101 12.45 25.74 -3.81
C ASP A 101 11.53 24.69 -3.19
N ILE A 102 10.75 25.06 -2.16
CA ILE A 102 9.75 24.19 -1.54
C ILE A 102 8.68 23.77 -2.55
N GLN A 103 8.20 24.71 -3.38
CA GLN A 103 7.22 24.40 -4.42
C GLN A 103 7.78 23.40 -5.45
N SER A 104 9.05 23.55 -5.84
CA SER A 104 9.76 22.64 -6.73
C SER A 104 9.90 21.24 -6.12
N ILE A 105 10.33 21.14 -4.86
CA ILE A 105 10.47 19.87 -4.13
C ILE A 105 9.11 19.19 -3.94
N SER A 106 8.08 19.96 -3.56
CA SER A 106 6.72 19.44 -3.41
C SER A 106 6.20 18.86 -4.72
N THR A 107 6.42 19.56 -5.84
CA THR A 107 6.03 19.08 -7.18
C THR A 107 6.75 17.78 -7.53
N LYS A 108 8.06 17.70 -7.29
CA LYS A 108 8.85 16.47 -7.50
C LYS A 108 8.36 15.33 -6.62
N THR A 109 8.03 15.61 -5.37
CA THR A 109 7.55 14.62 -4.40
C THR A 109 6.18 14.08 -4.80
N VAL A 110 5.25 14.95 -5.21
CA VAL A 110 3.93 14.54 -5.71
C VAL A 110 4.07 13.69 -6.98
N ASN A 111 4.95 14.08 -7.91
CA ASN A 111 5.22 13.28 -9.11
C ASN A 111 5.82 11.90 -8.78
N ALA A 112 6.79 11.85 -7.86
CA ALA A 112 7.38 10.59 -7.41
C ALA A 112 6.35 9.69 -6.72
N ALA A 113 5.52 10.25 -5.84
CA ALA A 113 4.42 9.52 -5.21
C ALA A 113 3.41 9.01 -6.24
N GLY A 114 3.08 9.81 -7.26
CA GLY A 114 2.23 9.39 -8.38
C GLY A 114 2.83 8.22 -9.18
N ASN A 115 4.14 8.25 -9.44
CA ASN A 115 4.85 7.15 -10.10
C ASN A 115 4.90 5.88 -9.25
N ILE A 116 5.10 6.01 -7.93
CA ILE A 116 5.04 4.85 -7.02
C ILE A 116 3.64 4.26 -7.01
N ALA A 117 2.60 5.09 -6.93
CA ALA A 117 1.22 4.64 -6.97
C ALA A 117 0.88 3.90 -8.27
N SER A 118 1.36 4.40 -9.43
CA SER A 118 1.14 3.73 -10.71
C SER A 118 1.91 2.41 -10.83
N GLN A 119 3.12 2.34 -10.29
CA GLN A 119 3.89 1.09 -10.19
C GLN A 119 3.19 0.06 -9.30
N ILE A 120 2.71 0.45 -8.12
CA ILE A 120 1.96 -0.43 -7.21
C ILE A 120 0.69 -0.96 -7.91
N ALA A 121 -0.04 -0.10 -8.63
CA ALA A 121 -1.22 -0.52 -9.36
C ALA A 121 -0.88 -1.52 -10.50
N ALA A 122 0.22 -1.28 -11.22
CA ALA A 122 0.70 -2.18 -12.27
C ALA A 122 1.16 -3.54 -11.69
N GLU A 123 1.89 -3.51 -10.57
CA GLU A 123 2.36 -4.71 -9.90
C GLU A 123 1.22 -5.54 -9.30
N ALA A 124 0.23 -4.89 -8.67
CA ALA A 124 -0.97 -5.55 -8.16
C ALA A 124 -1.75 -6.26 -9.29
N LYS A 125 -1.87 -5.61 -10.46
CA LYS A 125 -2.45 -6.23 -11.65
C LYS A 125 -1.62 -7.43 -12.10
N GLY A 126 -0.29 -7.29 -12.17
CA GLY A 126 0.63 -8.36 -12.52
C GLY A 126 0.54 -9.56 -11.58
N PHE A 127 0.45 -9.33 -10.27
CA PHE A 127 0.26 -10.38 -9.28
C PHE A 127 -1.09 -11.09 -9.45
N SER A 128 -2.17 -10.35 -9.71
CA SER A 128 -3.48 -10.96 -9.97
C SER A 128 -3.47 -11.83 -11.22
N GLU A 129 -2.84 -11.37 -12.31
CA GLU A 129 -2.68 -12.13 -13.54
C GLU A 129 -1.81 -13.38 -13.33
N PHE A 130 -0.71 -13.25 -12.58
CA PHE A 130 0.16 -14.36 -12.22
C PHE A 130 -0.57 -15.41 -11.39
N LEU A 131 -1.29 -15.01 -10.34
CA LEU A 131 -2.07 -15.94 -9.50
C LEU A 131 -3.15 -16.65 -10.31
N THR A 132 -3.85 -15.94 -11.18
CA THR A 132 -4.87 -16.55 -12.05
C THR A 132 -4.23 -17.58 -12.97
N ARG A 133 -3.14 -17.22 -13.65
CA ARG A 133 -2.43 -18.13 -14.56
C ARG A 133 -1.84 -19.34 -13.84
N ALA A 134 -1.23 -19.15 -12.68
CA ALA A 134 -0.67 -20.24 -11.86
C ALA A 134 -1.78 -21.20 -11.39
N ASN A 135 -2.87 -20.65 -10.84
CA ASN A 135 -4.03 -21.42 -10.41
C ASN A 135 -4.66 -22.23 -11.56
N ASP A 136 -4.80 -21.62 -12.73
CA ASP A 136 -5.38 -22.31 -13.89
C ASP A 136 -4.44 -23.40 -14.43
N GLY A 137 -3.13 -23.14 -14.44
CA GLY A 137 -2.10 -24.11 -14.80
C GLY A 137 -2.03 -25.31 -13.84
N GLU A 138 -2.07 -25.06 -12.53
CA GLU A 138 -2.11 -26.11 -11.51
C GLU A 138 -3.38 -26.92 -11.60
N LYS A 139 -4.55 -26.28 -11.74
CA LYS A 139 -5.83 -26.99 -11.91
C LYS A 139 -5.84 -27.87 -13.15
N ALA A 140 -5.29 -27.41 -14.27
CA ALA A 140 -5.18 -28.21 -15.48
C ALA A 140 -4.29 -29.44 -15.25
N THR A 141 -3.13 -29.25 -14.60
CA THR A 141 -2.20 -30.32 -14.25
C THR A 141 -2.84 -31.35 -13.32
N LEU A 142 -3.48 -30.89 -12.24
CA LEU A 142 -4.16 -31.76 -11.26
C LEU A 142 -5.31 -32.55 -11.90
N ARG A 143 -6.08 -31.95 -12.81
CA ARG A 143 -7.12 -32.68 -13.55
C ARG A 143 -6.54 -33.83 -14.38
N LEU A 144 -5.41 -33.60 -15.03
CA LEU A 144 -4.73 -34.64 -15.80
C LEU A 144 -4.16 -35.74 -14.89
N GLU A 145 -3.64 -35.38 -13.72
CA GLU A 145 -3.15 -36.36 -12.75
C GLU A 145 -4.29 -37.22 -12.19
N ILE A 146 -5.43 -36.61 -11.86
CA ILE A 146 -6.64 -37.34 -11.43
C ILE A 146 -7.10 -38.31 -12.53
N GLU A 147 -7.14 -37.88 -13.79
CA GLU A 147 -7.56 -38.75 -14.89
C GLU A 147 -6.58 -39.91 -15.11
N LYS A 148 -5.28 -39.66 -14.98
CA LYS A 148 -4.25 -40.73 -15.03
C LYS A 148 -4.43 -41.73 -13.90
N LEU A 149 -4.66 -41.25 -12.67
CA LEU A 149 -4.88 -42.12 -11.51
C LEU A 149 -6.15 -42.95 -11.68
N ARG A 150 -7.26 -42.34 -12.14
CA ARG A 150 -8.51 -43.08 -12.44
C ARG A 150 -8.32 -44.15 -13.49
N ARG A 151 -7.58 -43.86 -14.56
CA ARG A 151 -7.26 -44.86 -15.58
C ARG A 151 -6.40 -45.98 -15.01
N GLY A 152 -5.38 -45.64 -14.24
CA GLY A 152 -4.52 -46.63 -13.56
C GLY A 152 -5.29 -47.51 -12.58
N GLU A 153 -6.23 -46.93 -11.81
CA GLU A 153 -7.11 -47.66 -10.91
C GLU A 153 -8.02 -48.63 -11.68
N LYS A 154 -8.62 -48.18 -12.79
CA LYS A 154 -9.44 -49.03 -13.66
C LYS A 154 -8.65 -50.21 -14.22
N ASP A 155 -7.45 -49.95 -14.74
CA ASP A 155 -6.59 -50.99 -15.31
C ASP A 155 -6.15 -52.00 -14.21
N SER A 156 -5.76 -51.49 -13.03
CA SER A 156 -5.42 -52.34 -11.88
C SER A 156 -6.61 -53.18 -11.41
N LEU A 157 -7.82 -52.60 -11.35
CA LEU A 157 -9.04 -53.29 -10.97
C LEU A 157 -9.35 -54.43 -11.94
N GLN A 158 -9.21 -54.20 -13.25
CA GLN A 158 -9.40 -55.22 -14.27
C GLN A 158 -8.41 -56.38 -14.12
N VAL A 159 -7.14 -56.10 -13.85
CA VAL A 159 -6.11 -57.13 -13.61
C VAL A 159 -6.47 -57.99 -12.40
N VAL A 160 -6.90 -57.37 -11.30
CA VAL A 160 -7.29 -58.10 -10.08
C VAL A 160 -8.53 -58.96 -10.33
N ILE A 161 -9.53 -58.44 -11.03
CA ILE A 161 -10.75 -59.21 -11.39
C ILE A 161 -10.39 -60.44 -12.22
N HIS A 162 -9.54 -60.29 -13.25
CA HIS A 162 -9.10 -61.43 -14.06
C HIS A 162 -8.34 -62.47 -13.23
N LEU A 163 -7.50 -62.05 -12.28
CA LEU A 163 -6.83 -62.97 -11.36
C LEU A 163 -7.83 -63.71 -10.46
N MET A 164 -8.85 -63.01 -9.97
CA MET A 164 -9.92 -63.61 -9.16
C MET A 164 -10.80 -64.57 -9.97
N ASP A 165 -11.04 -64.30 -11.24
CA ASP A 165 -11.74 -65.22 -12.14
C ASP A 165 -10.95 -66.54 -12.32
N HIS A 166 -9.63 -66.47 -12.46
CA HIS A 166 -8.77 -67.66 -12.46
C HIS A 166 -8.82 -68.40 -11.12
N CYS A 167 -8.88 -67.67 -10.00
CA CYS A 167 -9.03 -68.28 -8.68
C CYS A 167 -10.37 -69.04 -8.55
N PHE A 168 -11.46 -68.47 -9.06
CA PHE A 168 -12.76 -69.13 -9.10
C PHE A 168 -12.73 -70.38 -10.00
N ALA A 169 -12.22 -70.26 -11.22
CA ALA A 169 -12.12 -71.36 -12.16
C ALA A 169 -11.28 -72.53 -11.59
N LEU A 170 -10.19 -72.22 -10.88
CA LEU A 170 -9.36 -73.23 -10.22
C LEU A 170 -10.12 -73.95 -9.10
N PHE A 171 -10.91 -73.24 -8.30
CA PHE A 171 -11.74 -73.85 -7.27
C PHE A 171 -12.88 -74.71 -7.85
N GLN A 172 -13.49 -74.26 -8.95
CA GLN A 172 -14.49 -75.05 -9.68
C GLN A 172 -13.89 -76.34 -10.24
N ALA A 173 -12.68 -76.27 -10.83
CA ALA A 173 -11.97 -77.44 -11.32
C ALA A 173 -11.57 -78.41 -10.19
N ALA A 174 -11.12 -77.89 -9.04
CA ALA A 174 -10.83 -78.69 -7.86
C ALA A 174 -12.09 -79.41 -7.36
N THR A 175 -13.22 -78.72 -7.31
CA THR A 175 -14.53 -79.30 -6.93
C THR A 175 -14.96 -80.40 -7.89
N ALA A 176 -14.83 -80.16 -9.21
CA ALA A 176 -15.14 -81.13 -10.24
C ALA A 176 -14.23 -82.38 -10.19
N SER A 177 -13.00 -82.26 -9.68
CA SER A 177 -12.07 -83.39 -9.54
C SER A 177 -12.49 -84.42 -8.48
N GLY A 178 -13.36 -84.02 -7.53
CA GLY A 178 -13.82 -84.87 -6.44
C GLY A 178 -12.77 -85.22 -5.37
N GLN A 179 -11.55 -84.66 -5.46
CA GLN A 179 -10.46 -84.95 -4.52
C GLN A 179 -10.55 -84.05 -3.26
N PRO A 180 -10.88 -84.57 -2.07
CA PRO A 180 -11.18 -83.74 -0.90
C PRO A 180 -10.00 -82.87 -0.43
N GLN A 181 -8.77 -83.40 -0.49
CA GLN A 181 -7.57 -82.66 -0.10
C GLN A 181 -7.31 -81.46 -1.03
N LEU A 182 -7.50 -81.63 -2.33
CA LEU A 182 -7.32 -80.56 -3.31
C LEU A 182 -8.39 -79.47 -3.14
N ILE A 183 -9.65 -79.86 -2.92
CA ILE A 183 -10.76 -78.94 -2.66
C ILE A 183 -10.46 -78.09 -1.41
N GLN A 184 -9.96 -78.71 -0.34
CA GLN A 184 -9.62 -77.99 0.89
C GLN A 184 -8.45 -77.02 0.69
N GLN A 185 -7.38 -77.45 0.02
CA GLN A 185 -6.20 -76.60 -0.23
C GLN A 185 -6.54 -75.40 -1.12
N ILE A 186 -7.23 -75.63 -2.24
CA ILE A 186 -7.65 -74.55 -3.14
C ILE A 186 -8.72 -73.67 -2.50
N GLY A 187 -9.61 -74.24 -1.68
CA GLY A 187 -10.58 -73.46 -0.89
C GLY A 187 -9.90 -72.52 0.10
N ASN A 188 -8.87 -72.97 0.80
CA ASN A 188 -8.07 -72.12 1.70
C ASN A 188 -7.35 -71.01 0.92
N TYR A 189 -6.73 -71.33 -0.22
CA TYR A 189 -6.10 -70.35 -1.11
C TYR A 189 -7.12 -69.30 -1.59
N ARG A 190 -8.29 -69.75 -2.06
CA ARG A 190 -9.39 -68.88 -2.48
C ARG A 190 -9.79 -67.91 -1.37
N ASN A 191 -10.02 -68.41 -0.16
CA ASN A 191 -10.41 -67.56 0.96
C ASN A 191 -9.34 -66.52 1.31
N ALA A 192 -8.06 -66.88 1.20
CA ALA A 192 -6.96 -65.93 1.37
C ALA A 192 -6.95 -64.84 0.27
N CYS A 193 -7.21 -65.21 -0.99
CA CYS A 193 -7.37 -64.25 -2.09
C CYS A 193 -8.55 -63.31 -1.89
N ILE A 194 -9.69 -63.81 -1.39
CA ILE A 194 -10.87 -63.01 -1.07
C ILE A 194 -10.56 -62.04 0.08
N ASP A 195 -9.86 -62.47 1.13
CA ASP A 195 -9.48 -61.57 2.23
C ASP A 195 -8.51 -60.48 1.75
N ALA A 196 -7.55 -60.82 0.89
CA ALA A 196 -6.60 -59.87 0.32
C ALA A 196 -7.31 -58.81 -0.54
N THR A 197 -8.23 -59.22 -1.41
CA THR A 197 -8.98 -58.32 -2.30
C THR A 197 -9.99 -57.45 -1.54
N ARG A 198 -10.57 -57.96 -0.45
CA ARG A 198 -11.46 -57.19 0.43
C ARG A 198 -10.77 -55.93 1.00
N ARG A 199 -9.48 -56.00 1.31
CA ARG A 199 -8.70 -54.87 1.87
C ARG A 199 -8.53 -53.70 0.89
N VAL A 200 -8.62 -53.97 -0.40
CA VAL A 200 -8.61 -52.94 -1.46
C VAL A 200 -10.02 -52.58 -1.92
N GLY A 201 -11.05 -53.02 -1.18
CA GLY A 201 -12.45 -52.71 -1.45
C GLY A 201 -13.09 -53.56 -2.53
N ILE A 202 -12.43 -54.60 -3.04
CA ILE A 202 -12.99 -55.54 -4.01
C ILE A 202 -13.63 -56.71 -3.26
N LEU A 203 -14.91 -56.96 -3.48
CA LEU A 203 -15.60 -58.09 -2.87
C LEU A 203 -16.30 -58.94 -3.95
N PRO A 204 -15.90 -60.20 -4.12
CA PRO A 204 -16.62 -61.14 -4.96
C PRO A 204 -17.88 -61.64 -4.27
N TYR A 205 -18.92 -61.91 -5.06
CA TYR A 205 -20.16 -62.51 -4.59
C TYR A 205 -20.69 -63.53 -5.60
N GLU A 206 -21.39 -64.55 -5.06
CA GLU A 206 -21.88 -65.72 -5.78
C GLU A 206 -23.40 -65.84 -5.65
N ALA A 207 -24.02 -66.46 -6.65
CA ALA A 207 -25.42 -66.82 -6.66
C ALA A 207 -25.62 -68.21 -6.03
N GLN A 208 -26.69 -68.40 -5.26
CA GLN A 208 -27.04 -69.71 -4.70
C GLN A 208 -27.84 -70.53 -5.72
N ALA A 209 -27.51 -71.82 -5.83
CA ALA A 209 -28.29 -72.74 -6.63
C ALA A 209 -29.75 -72.79 -6.13
N GLY A 210 -30.71 -72.66 -7.04
CA GLY A 210 -32.15 -72.64 -6.76
C GLY A 210 -32.74 -71.26 -6.48
N GLU A 211 -31.95 -70.19 -6.37
CA GLU A 211 -32.49 -68.84 -6.16
C GLU A 211 -33.12 -68.28 -7.45
N PRO A 212 -34.15 -67.42 -7.35
CA PRO A 212 -34.80 -66.84 -8.52
C PRO A 212 -33.83 -65.93 -9.29
N PHE A 213 -33.92 -65.95 -10.61
CA PHE A 213 -33.12 -65.06 -11.45
C PHE A 213 -33.53 -63.59 -11.23
N ASP A 214 -32.52 -62.74 -10.96
CA ASP A 214 -32.66 -61.29 -10.77
C ASP A 214 -31.78 -60.58 -11.80
N SER A 215 -32.36 -59.79 -12.70
CA SER A 215 -31.63 -59.12 -13.79
C SER A 215 -30.72 -57.97 -13.32
N GLU A 216 -30.91 -57.47 -12.09
CA GLU A 216 -30.01 -56.46 -11.50
C GLU A 216 -28.72 -57.11 -10.98
N ARG A 217 -28.81 -58.35 -10.49
CA ARG A 217 -27.68 -59.07 -9.86
C ARG A 217 -27.04 -60.12 -10.76
N HIS A 218 -27.82 -60.73 -11.65
CA HIS A 218 -27.44 -61.87 -12.46
C HIS A 218 -27.40 -61.54 -13.94
N GLU A 219 -26.47 -62.20 -14.62
CA GLU A 219 -26.29 -62.15 -16.07
C GLU A 219 -26.12 -63.59 -16.58
N ILE A 220 -26.83 -63.96 -17.64
CA ILE A 220 -26.69 -65.30 -18.19
C ILE A 220 -25.38 -65.38 -18.96
N ALA A 221 -24.55 -66.38 -18.67
CA ALA A 221 -23.20 -66.48 -19.23
C ALA A 221 -23.16 -66.47 -20.77
N ASP A 222 -24.18 -67.04 -21.41
CA ASP A 222 -24.31 -67.10 -22.88
C ASP A 222 -25.01 -65.85 -23.48
N GLY A 223 -25.42 -64.89 -22.65
CA GLY A 223 -26.09 -63.66 -23.08
C GLY A 223 -27.53 -63.84 -23.56
N SER A 224 -28.13 -65.02 -23.36
CA SER A 224 -29.52 -65.29 -23.72
C SER A 224 -30.51 -64.61 -22.76
N GLU A 225 -31.76 -64.42 -23.22
CA GLU A 225 -32.82 -63.87 -22.38
C GLU A 225 -33.28 -64.89 -21.33
N PRO A 226 -33.56 -64.46 -20.08
CA PRO A 226 -33.97 -65.34 -19.02
C PRO A 226 -35.39 -65.89 -19.29
N PRO A 227 -35.59 -67.22 -19.23
CA PRO A 227 -36.93 -67.81 -19.24
C PRO A 227 -37.80 -67.27 -18.10
N GLN A 228 -39.11 -67.19 -18.31
CA GLN A 228 -40.03 -66.71 -17.27
C GLN A 228 -40.02 -67.65 -16.05
N GLY A 229 -39.65 -67.11 -14.89
CA GLY A 229 -39.50 -67.87 -13.64
C GLY A 229 -38.22 -68.71 -13.58
N ALA A 230 -37.18 -68.33 -14.34
CA ALA A 230 -35.87 -68.96 -14.31
C ALA A 230 -35.26 -68.97 -12.89
N THR A 231 -34.62 -70.08 -12.54
CA THR A 231 -33.84 -70.23 -11.31
C THR A 231 -32.38 -70.47 -11.66
N VAL A 232 -31.48 -69.98 -10.80
CA VAL A 232 -30.05 -70.21 -10.94
C VAL A 232 -29.74 -71.69 -10.74
N ASP A 233 -29.05 -72.33 -11.68
CA ASP A 233 -28.48 -73.67 -11.52
C ASP A 233 -27.16 -73.58 -10.76
N ARG A 234 -26.22 -72.78 -11.30
CA ARG A 234 -24.90 -72.57 -10.71
C ARG A 234 -24.28 -71.25 -11.13
N THR A 235 -23.34 -70.78 -10.31
CA THR A 235 -22.48 -69.65 -10.64
C THR A 235 -21.39 -70.10 -11.65
N ILE A 236 -21.28 -69.36 -12.76
CA ILE A 236 -20.29 -69.54 -13.82
C ILE A 236 -19.10 -68.59 -13.65
N ALA A 237 -19.33 -67.38 -13.14
CA ALA A 237 -18.27 -66.46 -12.71
C ALA A 237 -18.80 -65.51 -11.62
N TRP A 238 -17.90 -65.00 -10.79
CA TRP A 238 -18.25 -64.06 -9.72
C TRP A 238 -18.80 -62.74 -10.24
N GLY A 239 -19.75 -62.20 -9.48
CA GLY A 239 -20.00 -60.77 -9.47
C GLY A 239 -18.96 -60.07 -8.59
N TYR A 240 -18.68 -58.80 -8.87
CA TYR A 240 -17.74 -58.01 -8.09
C TYR A 240 -18.34 -56.67 -7.71
N THR A 241 -18.08 -56.26 -6.47
CA THR A 241 -18.27 -54.87 -6.03
C THR A 241 -16.91 -54.23 -5.77
N PHE A 242 -16.81 -52.93 -6.01
CA PHE A 242 -15.67 -52.11 -5.65
C PHE A 242 -16.14 -50.95 -4.77
N GLN A 243 -15.63 -50.90 -3.54
CA GLN A 243 -16.01 -49.89 -2.53
C GLN A 243 -17.53 -49.79 -2.32
N GLY A 244 -18.25 -50.91 -2.44
CA GLY A 244 -19.71 -50.98 -2.30
C GLY A 244 -20.51 -50.71 -3.57
N VAL A 245 -19.86 -50.34 -4.68
CA VAL A 245 -20.52 -50.15 -5.99
C VAL A 245 -20.36 -51.42 -6.83
N GLY A 246 -21.46 -51.93 -7.41
CA GLY A 246 -21.43 -53.08 -8.31
C GLY A 246 -20.68 -52.76 -9.61
N ILE A 247 -19.64 -53.53 -9.93
CA ILE A 247 -18.81 -53.33 -11.14
C ILE A 247 -18.97 -54.48 -12.16
N ARG A 248 -19.45 -55.65 -11.74
CA ARG A 248 -19.78 -56.79 -12.60
C ARG A 248 -20.87 -57.65 -11.95
N ARG A 249 -21.89 -58.01 -12.71
CA ARG A 249 -22.95 -58.94 -12.28
C ARG A 249 -22.46 -60.39 -12.24
N ILE A 250 -23.12 -61.21 -11.44
CA ILE A 250 -22.81 -62.64 -11.33
C ILE A 250 -23.18 -63.31 -12.65
N GLN A 251 -22.23 -64.04 -13.25
CA GLN A 251 -22.56 -64.85 -14.41
C GLN A 251 -23.10 -66.19 -13.94
N VAL A 252 -24.31 -66.53 -14.36
CA VAL A 252 -25.02 -67.73 -13.92
C VAL A 252 -25.43 -68.60 -15.11
N ALA A 253 -25.52 -69.90 -14.85
CA ALA A 253 -26.29 -70.82 -15.69
C ALA A 253 -27.69 -70.98 -15.09
N ILE A 254 -28.69 -71.06 -15.96
CA ILE A 254 -30.10 -71.24 -15.56
C ILE A 254 -30.42 -72.74 -15.55
N ALA A 255 -31.23 -73.17 -14.58
CA ALA A 255 -31.73 -74.55 -14.54
C ALA A 255 -32.60 -74.82 -15.78
N ALA A 256 -32.26 -75.87 -16.54
CA ALA A 256 -33.11 -76.31 -17.63
C ALA A 256 -34.48 -76.70 -17.07
N ARG A 257 -35.54 -76.05 -17.56
CA ARG A 257 -36.91 -76.44 -17.22
C ARG A 257 -37.15 -77.80 -17.85
N GLU A 258 -37.13 -78.86 -17.05
CA GLU A 258 -37.62 -80.16 -17.46
C GLU A 258 -39.10 -79.95 -17.82
N THR A 259 -39.40 -79.86 -19.11
CA THR A 259 -40.77 -79.92 -19.62
C THR A 259 -41.31 -81.27 -19.18
N ALA A 260 -42.04 -81.28 -18.08
CA ALA A 260 -42.80 -82.42 -17.61
C ALA A 260 -43.65 -82.92 -18.78
N ALA A 261 -43.21 -84.01 -19.40
CA ALA A 261 -44.00 -84.82 -20.29
C ALA A 261 -45.23 -85.29 -19.51
N THR A 262 -46.35 -84.58 -19.67
CA THR A 262 -47.64 -85.11 -19.28
C THR A 262 -48.17 -85.85 -20.50
N GLN A 263 -47.84 -87.13 -20.57
CA GLN A 263 -48.67 -88.11 -21.26
C GLN A 263 -49.98 -88.24 -20.47
N SER A 264 -51.10 -87.86 -21.10
CA SER A 264 -52.41 -88.48 -20.90
C SER A 264 -53.28 -88.19 -22.10
#